data_AF-A0A9N9JR56-F1
#
_entry.id   AF-A0A9N9JR56-F1
#
_cell.length_a   1.000
_cell.length_b   1.000
_cell.length_c   1.000
_cell.angle_alpha   90.00
_cell.angle_beta   90.00
_cell.angle_gamma   90.00
#
_symmetry.space_group_name_H-M   'P 1'
#
loop_
_entity.id
_entity.type
_entity.pdbx_description
1 polymer ?
#
loop_
_entity_poly.entity_id
_entity_poly.type
_entity_poly.pdbx_seq_one_letter_code
_entity_poly.pdbx_strand_id
1 'polypeptide(L)'
;KMVKDNIHLTFLVIPTGAFFGYRSTPNGISISKNESVNALRTKIWDYYFNEYGNVSFNLRAVNIERREYVYMEPEKKISDYFDKSPAEISIHILIEEA
;
A
#
# COMPACT_ATOMS: atom_id res chain seq x y z
N LYS A 1 19.63 -19.40 6.96
CA LYS A 1 18.16 -19.58 6.88
C LYS A 1 17.54 -18.19 6.86
N MET A 2 17.22 -17.63 5.69
CA MET A 2 16.56 -16.32 5.60
C MET A 2 15.14 -16.47 6.15
N VAL A 3 14.88 -15.88 7.31
CA VAL A 3 13.51 -15.62 7.74
C VAL A 3 12.98 -14.57 6.76
N LYS A 4 11.98 -14.93 5.95
CA LYS A 4 11.31 -13.95 5.09
C LYS A 4 10.50 -13.04 6.02
N ASP A 5 11.05 -11.87 6.32
CA ASP A 5 10.39 -10.78 7.04
C ASP A 5 9.30 -10.15 6.17
N ASN A 6 8.29 -10.95 5.82
CA ASN A 6 7.16 -10.52 5.04
C ASN A 6 6.15 -9.81 5.95
N ILE A 7 5.60 -8.71 5.45
CA ILE A 7 4.46 -8.01 6.03
C ILE A 7 3.24 -8.27 5.14
N HIS A 8 2.07 -8.46 5.76
CA HIS A 8 0.80 -8.52 5.07
C HIS A 8 0.06 -7.20 5.26
N LEU A 9 -0.25 -6.52 4.16
CA LEU A 9 -0.83 -5.19 4.14
C LEU A 9 -2.22 -5.26 3.52
N THR A 10 -3.22 -4.68 4.18
CA THR A 10 -4.52 -4.41 3.57
C THR A 10 -4.54 -2.98 3.05
N PHE A 11 -5.10 -2.76 1.87
CA PHE A 11 -5.21 -1.44 1.27
C PHE A 11 -6.61 -1.15 0.77
N LEU A 12 -6.95 0.15 0.70
CA LEU A 12 -8.19 0.67 0.16
C LEU A 12 -7.90 1.67 -0.96
N VAL A 13 -8.62 1.55 -2.07
CA VAL A 13 -8.52 2.47 -3.20
C VAL A 13 -9.57 3.56 -3.06
N ILE A 14 -9.15 4.81 -3.11
CA ILE A 14 -10.05 5.96 -3.17
C ILE A 14 -10.59 6.07 -4.61
N PRO A 15 -11.90 5.95 -4.83
CA PRO A 15 -12.49 5.82 -6.17
C PRO A 15 -12.64 7.19 -6.85
N THR A 16 -11.53 7.90 -7.04
CA THR A 16 -11.46 9.21 -7.70
C THR A 16 -10.71 9.10 -9.03
N GLY A 17 -11.01 10.02 -9.95
CA GLY A 17 -10.44 10.14 -11.30
C GLY A 17 -10.27 8.79 -12.01
N ALA A 18 -9.04 8.34 -12.31
CA ALA A 18 -8.85 7.07 -13.04
C ALA A 18 -9.33 5.82 -12.28
N PHE A 19 -9.49 5.89 -10.97
CA PHE A 19 -10.10 4.84 -10.14
C PHE A 19 -11.61 5.01 -9.96
N PHE A 20 -12.24 5.98 -10.65
CA PHE A 20 -13.67 6.15 -10.56
C PHE A 20 -14.40 4.88 -11.01
N GLY A 21 -15.32 4.38 -10.17
CA GLY A 21 -16.01 3.10 -10.39
C GLY A 21 -15.26 1.86 -9.86
N TYR A 22 -14.04 2.01 -9.33
CA TYR A 22 -13.37 0.93 -8.62
C TYR A 22 -14.21 0.54 -7.39
N ARG A 23 -14.50 -0.75 -7.25
CA ARG A 23 -15.21 -1.26 -6.06
C ARG A 23 -14.21 -1.32 -4.90
N SER A 24 -14.26 -0.31 -4.02
CA SER A 24 -13.35 -0.17 -2.87
C SER A 24 -13.62 -1.19 -1.77
N THR A 25 -13.35 -2.46 -2.03
CA THR A 25 -13.19 -3.48 -0.98
C THR A 25 -11.74 -3.53 -0.53
N PRO A 26 -11.46 -3.76 0.77
CA PRO A 26 -10.09 -3.95 1.24
C PRO A 26 -9.41 -5.12 0.53
N ASN A 27 -8.22 -4.87 -0.03
CA ASN A 27 -7.42 -5.88 -0.71
C ASN A 27 -6.16 -6.20 0.08
N GLY A 28 -5.73 -7.46 0.07
CA GLY A 28 -4.54 -7.91 0.80
C GLY A 28 -3.30 -8.07 -0.10
N ILE A 29 -2.13 -7.66 0.38
CA ILE A 29 -0.87 -7.85 -0.34
C ILE A 29 0.26 -8.21 0.62
N SER A 30 1.03 -9.25 0.27
CA SER A 30 2.18 -9.69 1.06
C SER A 30 3.48 -9.34 0.36
N ILE A 31 4.43 -8.70 1.05
CA ILE A 31 5.74 -8.31 0.50
C ILE A 31 6.78 -8.30 1.61
N SER A 32 8.07 -8.41 1.27
CA SER A 32 9.15 -8.24 2.26
C SER A 32 9.14 -6.80 2.78
N LYS A 33 9.18 -6.60 4.10
CA LYS A 33 9.17 -5.27 4.71
C LYS A 33 10.42 -4.45 4.39
N ASN A 34 11.49 -5.10 3.93
CA ASN A 34 12.76 -4.47 3.56
C ASN A 34 12.79 -4.02 2.09
N GLU A 35 11.75 -4.34 1.30
CA GLU A 35 11.59 -3.84 -0.06
C GLU A 35 11.26 -2.34 -0.07
N SER A 36 11.48 -1.70 -1.21
CA SER A 36 11.09 -0.31 -1.41
C SER A 36 9.58 -0.15 -1.57
N VAL A 37 9.08 1.05 -1.29
CA VAL A 37 7.70 1.43 -1.57
C VAL A 37 7.40 1.33 -3.07
N ASN A 38 8.37 1.63 -3.95
CA ASN A 38 8.20 1.46 -5.39
C ASN A 38 7.97 -0.02 -5.77
N ALA A 39 8.68 -0.96 -5.15
CA ALA A 39 8.43 -2.40 -5.37
C ALA A 39 7.02 -2.82 -4.93
N LEU A 40 6.51 -2.23 -3.84
CA LEU A 40 5.12 -2.41 -3.42
C LEU A 40 4.13 -1.82 -4.45
N ARG A 41 4.41 -0.62 -4.98
CA ARG A 41 3.59 -0.01 -6.05
C ARG A 41 3.51 -0.92 -7.28
N THR A 42 4.65 -1.39 -7.79
CA THR A 42 4.70 -2.33 -8.91
C THR A 42 3.92 -3.61 -8.60
N LYS A 43 4.05 -4.15 -7.39
CA LYS A 43 3.31 -5.35 -7.03
C LYS A 43 1.79 -5.11 -6.94
N ILE A 44 1.35 -3.99 -6.37
CA ILE A 44 -0.07 -3.64 -6.35
C ILE A 44 -0.59 -3.52 -7.78
N TRP A 45 0.17 -2.84 -8.63
CA TRP A 45 -0.15 -2.65 -10.04
C TRP A 45 -0.41 -3.97 -10.77
N ASP A 46 0.59 -4.85 -10.75
CA ASP A 46 0.57 -6.11 -11.50
C ASP A 46 -0.61 -7.00 -11.08
N TYR A 47 -0.99 -6.97 -9.81
CA TYR A 47 -2.05 -7.82 -9.27
C TYR A 47 -3.44 -7.21 -9.36
N TYR A 48 -3.58 -5.88 -9.25
CA TYR A 48 -4.88 -5.24 -9.04
C TYR A 48 -5.27 -4.21 -10.10
N PHE A 49 -4.30 -3.58 -10.76
CA PHE A 49 -4.57 -2.42 -11.63
C PHE A 49 -4.10 -2.58 -13.07
N ASN A 50 -3.60 -3.75 -13.47
CA ASN A 50 -3.11 -3.99 -14.82
C ASN A 50 -4.14 -3.65 -15.93
N GLU A 51 -5.45 -3.73 -15.64
CA GLU A 51 -6.51 -3.37 -16.58
C GLU A 51 -6.78 -1.85 -16.70
N TYR A 52 -6.30 -1.04 -15.76
CA TYR A 52 -6.59 0.40 -15.69
C TYR A 52 -5.66 1.25 -16.59
N GLY A 53 -4.80 0.63 -17.40
CA GLY A 53 -3.76 1.35 -18.17
C GLY A 53 -2.76 2.02 -17.24
N ASN A 54 -1.86 2.89 -17.72
CA ASN A 54 -0.73 3.43 -16.94
C ASN A 54 -1.09 4.62 -16.00
N VAL A 55 -2.13 4.47 -15.17
CA VAL A 55 -2.48 5.34 -14.03
C VAL A 55 -1.33 5.48 -13.02
N SER A 56 -1.00 6.73 -12.69
CA SER A 56 -0.12 7.04 -11.56
C SER A 56 -0.92 7.11 -10.27
N PHE A 57 -0.39 6.53 -9.19
CA PHE A 57 -1.05 6.52 -7.88
C PHE A 57 -0.04 6.62 -6.75
N ASN A 58 -0.45 7.24 -5.65
CA ASN A 58 0.32 7.38 -4.43
C ASN A 58 -0.14 6.33 -3.40
N LEU A 59 0.80 5.92 -2.54
CA LEU A 59 0.52 5.10 -1.38
C LEU A 59 0.60 5.98 -0.14
N ARG A 60 -0.39 5.88 0.75
CA ARG A 60 -0.32 6.46 2.09
C ARG A 60 -0.42 5.39 3.15
N ALA A 61 0.55 5.30 4.05
CA ALA A 61 0.54 4.38 5.17
C ALA A 61 -0.23 4.98 6.35
N VAL A 62 -0.97 4.15 7.07
CA VAL A 62 -1.56 4.54 8.35
C VAL A 62 -0.47 4.80 9.40
N ASN A 63 -0.52 5.96 10.03
CA ASN A 63 0.26 6.27 11.22
C ASN A 63 -0.67 6.28 12.44
N ILE A 64 -0.61 5.21 13.25
CA ILE A 64 -1.48 5.06 14.44
C ILE A 64 -1.28 6.21 15.42
N GLU A 65 -0.02 6.55 15.70
CA GLU A 65 0.34 7.51 16.75
C GLU A 65 -0.18 8.91 16.41
N ARG A 66 -0.13 9.27 15.13
CA ARG A 66 -0.62 10.56 14.60
C ARG A 66 -2.09 10.54 14.16
N ARG A 67 -2.70 9.35 14.08
CA ARG A 67 -4.08 9.13 13.59
C ARG A 67 -4.32 9.70 12.19
N GLU A 68 -3.35 9.52 11.30
CA GLU A 68 -3.39 10.05 9.94
C GLU A 68 -2.85 9.04 8.92
N TYR A 69 -3.04 9.32 7.63
CA TYR A 69 -2.39 8.60 6.54
C TYR A 69 -1.28 9.44 5.94
N VAL A 70 -0.03 8.96 6.06
CA VAL A 70 1.18 9.67 5.62
C VAL A 70 1.64 9.17 4.25
N TYR A 71 2.08 10.09 3.40
CA TYR A 71 2.63 9.75 2.08
C TYR A 71 3.85 8.82 2.22
N MET A 72 3.89 7.78 1.39
CA MET A 72 5.01 6.85 1.30
C MET A 72 5.92 7.23 0.13
N GLU A 73 7.14 7.65 0.43
CA GLU A 73 8.17 7.98 -0.56
C GLU A 73 8.63 6.71 -1.30
N PRO A 74 8.63 6.69 -2.65
CA PRO A 74 8.92 5.49 -3.44
C PRO A 74 10.26 4.80 -3.12
N GLU A 75 11.27 5.58 -2.75
CA GLU A 75 12.64 5.14 -2.50
C GLU A 75 12.85 4.60 -1.08
N LYS A 76 11.92 4.87 -0.15
CA LYS A 76 11.99 4.42 1.25
C LYS A 76 11.62 2.96 1.37
N LYS A 77 12.00 2.34 2.49
CA LYS A 77 11.62 0.96 2.79
C LYS A 77 10.21 0.93 3.35
N ILE A 78 9.50 -0.15 3.10
CA ILE A 78 8.17 -0.37 3.66
C ILE A 78 8.23 -0.39 5.19
N SER A 79 9.28 -0.95 5.78
CA SER A 79 9.50 -0.99 7.23
C SER A 79 9.53 0.39 7.88
N ASP A 80 9.93 1.43 7.15
CA ASP A 80 10.02 2.79 7.67
C ASP A 80 8.64 3.39 8.01
N TYR A 81 7.56 2.73 7.57
CA TYR A 81 6.17 3.15 7.78
C TYR A 81 5.38 2.24 8.72
N PHE A 82 5.91 1.06 9.08
CA PHE A 82 5.17 0.04 9.84
C PHE A 82 6.05 -0.57 10.94
N ASP A 83 6.16 0.14 12.06
CA ASP A 83 7.02 -0.25 13.20
C ASP A 83 6.38 -1.23 14.18
N LYS A 84 5.05 -1.37 14.17
CA LYS A 84 4.29 -2.26 15.05
C LYS A 84 3.37 -3.10 14.18
N SER A 85 3.28 -4.40 14.48
CA SER A 85 2.48 -5.37 13.73
C SER A 85 1.14 -4.73 13.33
N PRO A 86 0.83 -4.59 12.03
CA PRO A 86 -0.36 -3.86 11.58
C PRO A 86 -1.69 -4.48 12.05
N ALA A 87 -1.64 -5.64 12.70
CA ALA A 87 -2.77 -6.50 13.04
C ALA A 87 -3.94 -5.83 13.77
N GLU A 88 -3.75 -4.66 14.38
CA GLU A 88 -4.84 -3.90 15.03
C GLU A 88 -5.65 -3.02 14.06
N ILE A 89 -5.23 -2.89 12.81
CA ILE A 89 -5.87 -2.02 11.82
C ILE A 89 -6.44 -2.83 10.66
N SER A 90 -7.64 -2.46 10.20
CA SER A 90 -8.28 -3.12 9.04
C SER A 90 -7.73 -2.63 7.69
N ILE A 91 -7.22 -1.39 7.61
CA ILE A 91 -6.67 -0.76 6.41
C ILE A 91 -5.30 -0.14 6.71
N HIS A 92 -4.24 -0.75 6.18
CA HIS A 92 -2.87 -0.28 6.39
C HIS A 92 -2.47 0.82 5.39
N ILE A 93 -3.02 0.79 4.18
CA ILE A 93 -2.65 1.70 3.10
C ILE A 93 -3.89 2.30 2.43
N LEU A 94 -3.85 3.60 2.13
CA LEU A 94 -4.73 4.22 1.14
C LEU A 94 -4.00 4.37 -0.19
N ILE A 95 -4.73 4.11 -1.26
CA ILE A 95 -4.29 4.35 -2.64
C ILE A 95 -5.13 5.49 -3.19
N GLU A 96 -4.44 6.54 -3.62
CA GLU A 96 -5.05 7.70 -4.28
C GLU A 96 -4.39 7.90 -5.64
N GLU A 97 -5.15 8.38 -6.61
CA GLU A 97 -4.57 8.86 -7.87
C GLU A 97 -3.58 10.00 -7.60
N ALA A 98 -2.46 9.99 -8.32
CA ALA A 98 -1.35 10.92 -8.11
C ALA A 98 -1.52 12.26 -8.85
#